data_AF-A0AAF0JCY6-F1
#
_entry.id   AF-A0AAF0JCY6-F1
#
_cell.length_a   1.000
_cell.length_b   1.000
_cell.length_c   1.000
_cell.angle_alpha   90.00
_cell.angle_beta   90.00
_cell.angle_gamma   90.00
#
_symmetry.space_group_name_H-M   'P 1'
#
loop_
_entity.id
_entity.type
_entity.pdbx_description
1 polymer ?
#
loop_
_entity_poly.entity_id
_entity_poly.type
_entity_poly.pdbx_seq_one_letter_code
_entity_poly.pdbx_strand_id
1 'polypeptide(L)'
;MDEGTQRSGWRWPFQRSNPQIKDLPYKETGSTEDTIKSERILQEDREKEQARLNELASNYTEPEEPPVTLHLPLSTLLVSSAFGIGFMSGLIGGARQTALVYLAENAHRLPRTVQGWYFYNKTKYYRMILGGVQQGSRTGLQLAGWTGGFCLLDVMAEHARMRYLQRTPNETSTTFTPFAHILGHWSDGSMAGFSGALVALVACELISIDLVRLPRPMWGRIALLGTTTGGLVGALRDLRQHVLERTDPQRPHII
;
A
#
# COMPACT_ATOMS: atom_id res chain seq x y z
N MET A 1 33.91 -36.47 34.04
CA MET A 1 33.96 -37.81 33.39
C MET A 1 32.86 -37.84 32.35
N ASP A 2 33.25 -37.37 31.18
CA ASP A 2 32.97 -37.81 29.81
C ASP A 2 31.57 -38.30 29.40
N GLU A 3 30.93 -37.41 28.62
CA GLU A 3 30.44 -37.60 27.26
C GLU A 3 30.38 -39.03 26.65
N GLY A 4 29.16 -39.46 26.34
CA GLY A 4 28.81 -40.06 25.04
C GLY A 4 28.00 -39.01 24.25
N THR A 5 27.89 -38.98 22.92
CA THR A 5 27.66 -40.11 22.00
C THR A 5 27.67 -39.58 20.55
N GLN A 6 28.32 -40.34 19.63
CA GLN A 6 28.05 -40.56 18.18
C GLN A 6 27.72 -39.38 17.21
N ARG A 7 28.18 -39.33 15.94
CA ARG A 7 27.99 -40.33 14.86
C ARG A 7 28.93 -40.13 13.64
N SER A 8 29.31 -41.30 13.08
CA SER A 8 29.52 -41.66 11.67
C SER A 8 30.33 -40.74 10.74
N GLY A 9 31.63 -41.06 10.64
CA GLY A 9 32.49 -40.62 9.56
C GLY A 9 32.37 -41.51 8.32
N TRP A 10 32.31 -40.87 7.15
CA TRP A 10 32.62 -41.49 5.87
C TRP A 10 34.13 -41.72 5.80
N ARG A 11 34.54 -42.99 5.73
CA ARG A 11 35.92 -43.45 5.77
C ARG A 11 36.34 -43.89 4.37
N TRP A 12 37.18 -43.09 3.71
CA TRP A 12 37.85 -43.49 2.47
C TRP A 12 38.83 -44.65 2.74
N PRO A 13 38.88 -45.69 1.89
CA PRO A 13 39.84 -46.77 2.07
C PRO A 13 41.20 -46.37 1.47
N PHE A 14 42.17 -46.32 2.38
CA PHE A 14 43.52 -46.87 2.21
C PHE A 14 44.29 -46.51 0.93
N GLN A 15 45.10 -45.46 1.10
CA GLN A 15 46.35 -45.19 0.43
C GLN A 15 47.26 -46.43 0.41
N ARG A 16 47.29 -47.15 -0.70
CA ARG A 16 48.33 -48.16 -0.98
C ARG A 16 49.43 -47.46 -1.77
N SER A 17 50.54 -47.18 -1.10
CA SER A 17 51.77 -46.67 -1.71
C SER A 17 52.29 -47.68 -2.73
N ASN A 18 52.28 -47.31 -4.00
CA ASN A 18 52.90 -48.08 -5.09
C ASN A 18 54.42 -47.74 -5.14
N PRO A 19 55.33 -48.70 -4.93
CA PRO A 19 56.77 -48.43 -4.85
C PRO A 19 57.47 -48.48 -6.23
N GLN A 20 56.90 -47.79 -7.23
CA GLN A 20 57.44 -47.74 -8.60
C GLN A 20 57.33 -46.34 -9.23
N ILE A 21 57.71 -45.31 -8.47
CA ILE A 21 58.10 -44.02 -9.05
C ILE A 21 59.57 -43.82 -8.73
N LYS A 22 60.40 -44.67 -9.32
CA LYS A 22 61.80 -44.37 -9.60
C LYS A 22 61.90 -44.23 -11.11
N ASP A 23 62.30 -43.05 -11.52
CA ASP A 23 62.95 -42.78 -12.80
C ASP A 23 62.09 -43.06 -14.05
N LEU A 24 61.02 -42.29 -14.22
CA LEU A 24 60.55 -42.00 -15.58
C LEU A 24 61.40 -40.85 -16.13
N PRO A 25 62.14 -41.04 -17.23
CA PRO A 25 62.82 -39.92 -17.87
C PRO A 25 61.76 -38.90 -18.28
N TYR A 26 61.91 -37.66 -17.82
CA TYR A 26 61.23 -36.52 -18.41
C TYR A 26 61.68 -36.46 -19.87
N LYS A 27 60.86 -37.00 -20.77
CA LYS A 27 61.06 -36.86 -22.21
C LYS A 27 60.78 -35.40 -22.55
N GLU A 28 61.84 -34.60 -22.59
CA GLU A 28 61.90 -33.38 -23.40
C GLU A 28 61.76 -33.76 -24.86
N THR A 29 60.53 -33.99 -25.32
CA THR A 29 60.21 -34.05 -26.74
C THR A 29 58.92 -33.29 -26.97
N GLY A 30 59.02 -31.98 -26.84
CA GLY A 30 58.14 -30.99 -27.43
C GLY A 30 59.03 -29.86 -27.89
N SER A 31 59.08 -29.60 -29.19
CA SER A 31 59.83 -28.47 -29.75
C SER A 31 59.41 -27.21 -29.00
N THR A 32 60.35 -26.29 -28.71
CA THR A 32 60.04 -24.99 -28.08
C THR A 32 58.91 -24.26 -28.83
N GLU A 33 58.77 -24.53 -30.12
CA GLU A 33 57.67 -24.04 -30.96
C GLU A 33 56.27 -24.54 -30.57
N ASP A 34 56.15 -25.77 -30.06
CA ASP A 34 54.85 -26.35 -29.68
C ASP A 34 54.34 -25.78 -28.35
N THR A 35 55.26 -25.48 -27.43
CA THR A 35 54.95 -24.73 -26.20
C THR A 35 54.56 -23.28 -26.53
N ILE A 36 55.28 -22.63 -27.45
CA ILE A 36 54.93 -21.27 -27.92
C ILE A 36 53.57 -21.25 -28.65
N LYS A 37 53.23 -22.32 -29.38
CA LYS A 37 51.92 -22.45 -30.03
C LYS A 37 50.80 -22.67 -29.01
N SER A 38 51.00 -23.53 -28.01
CA SER A 38 49.98 -23.76 -26.97
C SER A 38 49.77 -22.52 -26.11
N GLU A 39 50.83 -21.78 -25.79
CA GLU A 39 50.71 -20.49 -25.09
C GLU A 39 49.97 -19.43 -25.91
N ARG A 40 50.17 -19.39 -27.24
CA ARG A 40 49.40 -18.51 -28.13
C ARG A 40 47.92 -18.84 -28.16
N ILE A 41 47.56 -20.12 -28.22
CA ILE A 41 46.16 -20.56 -28.22
C ILE A 41 45.49 -20.18 -26.89
N LEU A 42 46.19 -20.37 -25.77
CA LEU A 42 45.71 -19.97 -24.45
C LEU A 42 45.58 -18.44 -24.30
N GLN A 43 46.45 -17.65 -24.93
CA GLN A 43 46.32 -16.20 -24.98
C GLN A 43 45.09 -15.78 -25.80
N GLU A 44 44.89 -16.38 -26.97
CA GLU A 44 43.76 -16.09 -27.85
C GLU A 44 42.41 -16.45 -27.18
N ASP A 45 42.37 -17.56 -26.44
CA ASP A 45 41.17 -17.95 -25.69
C ASP A 45 40.87 -16.98 -24.54
N ARG A 46 41.89 -16.49 -23.84
CA ARG A 46 41.70 -15.46 -22.80
C ARG A 46 41.23 -14.13 -23.38
N GLU A 47 41.71 -13.74 -24.54
CA GLU A 47 41.28 -12.52 -25.23
C GLU A 47 39.81 -12.62 -25.67
N LYS A 48 39.39 -13.79 -26.18
CA LYS A 48 37.98 -14.07 -26.50
C LYS A 48 37.10 -14.06 -25.25
N GLU A 49 37.57 -14.62 -24.15
CA GLU A 49 36.87 -14.59 -22.86
C GLU A 49 36.70 -13.15 -22.36
N GLN A 50 37.75 -12.34 -22.42
CA GLN A 50 37.70 -10.92 -22.03
C GLN A 50 36.78 -10.10 -22.93
N ALA A 51 36.78 -10.36 -24.25
CA ALA A 51 35.86 -9.73 -25.18
C ALA A 51 34.40 -10.08 -24.86
N ARG A 52 34.10 -11.35 -24.55
CA ARG A 52 32.76 -11.77 -24.08
C ARG A 52 32.36 -11.09 -22.78
N LEU A 53 33.27 -10.98 -21.82
CA LEU A 53 32.97 -10.32 -20.54
C LEU A 53 32.70 -8.83 -20.72
N ASN A 54 33.43 -8.16 -21.61
CA ASN A 54 33.18 -6.76 -21.95
C ASN A 54 31.84 -6.58 -22.70
N GLU A 55 31.47 -7.52 -23.56
CA GLU A 55 30.16 -7.52 -24.22
C GLU A 55 29.03 -7.74 -23.21
N LEU A 56 29.20 -8.67 -22.27
CA LEU A 56 28.25 -8.90 -21.17
C LEU A 56 28.15 -7.68 -20.26
N ALA A 57 29.27 -7.04 -19.91
CA ALA A 57 29.29 -5.83 -19.10
C ALA A 57 28.66 -4.63 -19.84
N SER A 58 28.89 -4.50 -21.14
CA SER A 58 28.26 -3.48 -21.98
C SER A 58 26.75 -3.72 -22.15
N ASN A 59 26.31 -4.98 -22.18
CA ASN A 59 24.90 -5.35 -22.26
C ASN A 59 24.22 -5.36 -20.89
N TYR A 60 25.01 -5.27 -19.80
CA TYR A 60 24.52 -5.02 -18.46
C TYR A 60 24.10 -3.56 -18.35
N THR A 61 22.91 -3.26 -18.84
CA THR A 61 22.23 -2.02 -18.47
C THR A 61 21.95 -2.14 -16.97
N GLU A 62 22.59 -1.29 -16.16
CA GLU A 62 22.20 -1.14 -14.75
C GLU A 62 20.68 -1.02 -14.71
N PRO A 63 19.97 -1.76 -13.83
CA PRO A 63 18.55 -1.52 -13.66
C PRO A 63 18.40 -0.07 -13.24
N GLU A 64 17.97 0.80 -14.17
CA GLU A 64 17.67 2.19 -13.84
C GLU A 64 16.67 2.13 -12.68
N GLU A 65 17.12 2.53 -11.49
CA GLU A 65 16.19 2.76 -10.41
C GLU A 65 15.19 3.78 -10.94
N PRO A 66 13.88 3.44 -10.94
CA PRO A 66 12.90 4.35 -11.51
C PRO A 66 13.07 5.71 -10.83
N PRO A 67 13.02 6.81 -11.60
CA PRO A 67 13.12 8.15 -11.02
C PRO A 67 12.16 8.20 -9.84
N VAL A 68 12.59 8.77 -8.72
CA VAL A 68 11.77 8.96 -7.52
C VAL A 68 10.61 9.88 -7.89
N THR A 69 9.61 9.31 -8.55
CA THR A 69 8.32 9.89 -8.77
C THR A 69 7.75 10.00 -7.38
N LEU A 70 7.60 11.24 -6.92
CA LEU A 70 6.94 11.56 -5.67
C LEU A 70 5.50 11.05 -5.80
N HIS A 71 5.30 9.76 -5.55
CA HIS A 71 4.00 9.13 -5.41
C HIS A 71 3.43 9.76 -4.16
N LEU A 72 2.73 10.90 -4.32
CA LEU A 72 1.82 11.40 -3.31
C LEU A 72 0.95 10.19 -2.98
N PRO A 73 1.16 9.55 -1.82
CA PRO A 73 0.50 8.30 -1.56
C PRO A 73 -0.97 8.67 -1.60
N LEU A 74 -1.76 8.00 -2.43
CA LEU A 74 -3.16 8.36 -2.68
C LEU A 74 -3.92 8.61 -1.35
N SER A 75 -3.46 7.97 -0.28
CA SER A 75 -3.83 8.21 1.11
C SER A 75 -3.75 9.68 1.59
N THR A 76 -2.72 10.47 1.28
CA THR A 76 -2.63 11.87 1.73
C THR A 76 -3.62 12.79 1.02
N LEU A 77 -3.90 12.53 -0.26
CA LEU A 77 -4.95 13.22 -1.02
C LEU A 77 -6.35 12.87 -0.52
N LEU A 78 -6.57 11.61 -0.13
CA LEU A 78 -7.83 11.18 0.47
C LEU A 78 -8.05 11.81 1.85
N VAL A 79 -7.03 11.86 2.70
CA VAL A 79 -7.13 12.46 4.04
C VAL A 79 -7.34 13.97 3.97
N SER A 80 -6.62 14.67 3.08
CA SER A 80 -6.79 16.12 2.91
C SER A 80 -8.15 16.50 2.29
N SER A 81 -8.65 15.72 1.34
CA SER A 81 -9.99 15.94 0.76
C SER A 81 -11.10 15.63 1.78
N ALA A 82 -10.98 14.56 2.57
CA ALA A 82 -11.89 14.25 3.66
C ALA A 82 -11.90 15.35 4.73
N PHE A 83 -10.73 15.88 5.10
CA PHE A 83 -10.62 17.04 5.99
C PHE A 83 -11.36 18.25 5.41
N GLY A 84 -11.12 18.59 4.14
CA GLY A 84 -11.74 19.74 3.50
C GLY A 84 -13.27 19.66 3.46
N ILE A 85 -13.81 18.50 3.10
CA ILE A 85 -15.27 18.26 3.08
C ILE A 85 -15.86 18.33 4.50
N GLY A 86 -15.21 17.68 5.47
CA GLY A 86 -15.63 17.71 6.87
C GLY A 86 -15.60 19.12 7.45
N PHE A 87 -14.52 19.86 7.17
CA PHE A 87 -14.34 21.24 7.61
C PHE A 87 -15.42 22.16 7.04
N MET A 88 -15.69 22.09 5.74
CA MET A 88 -16.71 22.92 5.11
C MET A 88 -18.11 22.62 5.67
N SER A 89 -18.45 21.34 5.86
CA SER A 89 -19.72 20.92 6.45
C SER A 89 -19.89 21.47 7.87
N GLY A 90 -18.87 21.30 8.73
CA GLY A 90 -18.88 21.82 10.09
C GLY A 90 -18.87 23.35 10.17
N LEU A 91 -18.19 24.02 9.23
CA LEU A 91 -18.11 25.47 9.17
C LEU A 91 -19.47 26.11 8.90
N ILE A 92 -20.21 25.58 7.93
CA ILE A 92 -21.56 26.07 7.61
C ILE A 92 -22.51 25.81 8.79
N GLY A 93 -22.45 24.62 9.39
CA GLY A 93 -23.28 24.26 10.55
C GLY A 93 -22.99 25.14 11.78
N GLY A 94 -21.72 25.28 12.15
CA GLY A 94 -21.28 26.06 13.31
C GLY A 94 -21.55 27.56 13.14
N ALA A 95 -21.36 28.10 11.94
CA ALA A 95 -21.69 29.50 11.64
C ALA A 95 -23.20 29.76 11.79
N ARG A 96 -24.06 28.86 11.30
CA ARG A 96 -25.52 28.99 11.45
C ARG A 96 -25.96 28.92 12.91
N GLN A 97 -25.43 27.96 13.67
CA GLN A 97 -25.79 27.79 15.08
C GLN A 97 -25.41 29.03 15.91
N THR A 98 -24.18 29.52 15.75
CA THR A 98 -23.75 30.74 16.46
C THR A 98 -24.49 32.00 16.01
N ALA A 99 -24.90 32.08 14.73
CA ALA A 99 -25.77 33.15 14.26
C ALA A 99 -27.14 33.16 14.95
N LEU A 100 -27.76 31.99 15.09
CA LEU A 100 -29.06 31.84 15.75
C LEU A 100 -28.97 32.18 17.24
N VAL A 101 -27.91 31.74 17.91
CA VAL A 101 -27.64 32.10 19.31
C VAL A 101 -27.45 33.61 19.45
N TYR A 102 -26.65 34.24 18.59
CA TYR A 102 -26.45 35.69 18.62
C TYR A 102 -27.76 36.45 18.34
N LEU A 103 -28.60 35.96 17.43
CA LEU A 103 -29.90 36.55 17.12
C LEU A 103 -30.85 36.43 18.32
N ALA A 104 -30.89 35.28 18.98
CA ALA A 104 -31.69 35.05 20.18
C ALA A 104 -31.24 35.95 21.34
N GLU A 105 -29.93 36.03 21.60
CA GLU A 105 -29.35 36.90 22.63
C GLU A 105 -29.69 38.38 22.39
N ASN A 106 -29.68 38.83 21.12
CA ASN A 106 -29.88 40.23 20.76
C ASN A 106 -31.28 40.57 20.26
N ALA A 107 -32.25 39.64 20.31
CA ALA A 107 -33.62 39.87 19.87
C ALA A 107 -34.30 41.04 20.60
N HIS A 108 -33.81 41.42 21.77
CA HIS A 108 -34.29 42.57 22.55
C HIS A 108 -33.51 43.87 22.30
N ARG A 109 -32.34 43.83 21.64
CA ARG A 109 -31.44 44.98 21.39
C ARG A 109 -31.23 45.24 19.90
N LEU A 110 -32.31 45.35 19.13
CA LEU A 110 -32.18 45.66 17.70
C LEU A 110 -31.68 47.10 17.51
N PRO A 111 -30.68 47.33 16.65
CA PRO A 111 -30.16 48.66 16.39
C PRO A 111 -31.22 49.55 15.73
N ARG A 112 -31.37 50.78 16.23
CA ARG A 112 -32.30 51.80 15.70
C ARG A 112 -31.60 52.84 14.82
N THR A 113 -30.26 52.90 14.86
CA THR A 113 -29.44 53.85 14.10
C THR A 113 -28.59 53.11 13.05
N VAL A 114 -28.22 53.81 11.98
CA VAL A 114 -27.40 53.26 10.89
C VAL A 114 -26.04 52.78 11.39
N GLN A 115 -25.39 53.55 12.28
CA GLN A 115 -24.11 53.18 12.87
C GLN A 115 -24.23 51.93 13.77
N GLY A 116 -25.33 51.80 14.52
CA GLY A 116 -25.60 50.61 15.33
C GLY A 116 -25.77 49.35 14.47
N TRP A 117 -26.39 49.48 13.30
CA TRP A 117 -26.58 48.36 12.37
C TRP A 117 -25.24 47.81 11.84
N TYR A 118 -24.25 48.67 11.60
CA TYR A 118 -22.90 48.24 11.22
C TYR A 118 -22.19 47.46 12.34
N PHE A 119 -22.19 47.98 13.57
CA PHE A 119 -21.54 47.32 14.71
C PHE A 119 -22.20 45.96 15.05
N TYR A 120 -23.51 45.88 14.89
CA TYR A 120 -24.27 44.64 15.03
C TYR A 120 -23.79 43.56 14.06
N ASN A 121 -23.76 43.86 12.75
CA ASN A 121 -23.32 42.91 11.74
C ASN A 121 -21.85 42.55 11.86
N LYS A 122 -20.98 43.52 12.18
CA LYS A 122 -19.56 43.28 12.44
C LYS A 122 -19.40 42.20 13.52
N THR A 123 -20.04 42.39 14.67
CA THR A 123 -19.98 41.46 15.81
C THR A 123 -20.58 40.10 15.46
N LYS A 124 -21.70 40.09 14.75
CA LYS A 124 -22.35 38.87 14.24
C LYS A 124 -21.39 38.05 13.38
N TYR A 125 -20.73 38.66 12.39
CA TYR A 125 -19.84 37.94 11.50
C TYR A 125 -18.60 37.39 12.21
N TYR A 126 -18.02 38.11 13.17
CA TYR A 126 -16.91 37.56 13.96
C TYR A 126 -17.31 36.33 14.77
N ARG A 127 -18.47 36.37 15.43
CA ARG A 127 -18.99 35.21 16.18
C ARG A 127 -19.32 34.03 15.28
N MET A 128 -19.90 34.29 14.10
CA MET A 128 -20.19 33.27 13.10
C MET A 128 -18.92 32.59 12.57
N ILE A 129 -17.88 33.35 12.26
CA ILE A 129 -16.61 32.81 11.77
C ILE A 129 -15.93 31.98 12.87
N LEU A 130 -15.87 32.48 14.10
CA LEU A 130 -15.25 31.76 15.22
C LEU A 130 -15.97 30.43 15.49
N GLY A 131 -17.31 30.45 15.57
CA GLY A 131 -18.12 29.25 15.75
C GLY A 131 -18.04 28.27 14.59
N GLY A 132 -18.00 28.79 13.36
CA GLY A 132 -17.79 27.99 12.15
C GLY A 132 -16.43 27.30 12.16
N VAL A 133 -15.34 28.02 12.43
CA VAL A 133 -13.98 27.45 12.45
C VAL A 133 -13.82 26.42 13.57
N GLN A 134 -14.37 26.65 14.76
CA GLN A 134 -14.29 25.70 15.87
C GLN A 134 -15.03 24.39 15.57
N GLN A 135 -16.23 24.47 15.00
CA GLN A 135 -17.00 23.29 14.63
C GLN A 135 -16.42 22.59 13.38
N GLY A 136 -15.97 23.37 12.41
CA GLY A 136 -15.31 22.90 11.19
C GLY A 136 -14.00 22.16 11.48
N SER A 137 -13.15 22.69 12.36
CA SER A 137 -11.89 22.01 12.72
C SER A 137 -12.15 20.69 13.43
N ARG A 138 -13.10 20.65 14.37
CA ARG A 138 -13.47 19.42 15.08
C ARG A 138 -14.00 18.34 14.13
N THR A 139 -14.94 18.69 13.26
CA THR A 139 -15.55 17.74 12.31
C THR A 139 -14.58 17.32 11.21
N GLY A 140 -13.79 18.27 10.67
CA GLY A 140 -12.74 17.99 9.68
C GLY A 140 -11.67 17.04 10.22
N LEU A 141 -11.16 17.29 11.43
CA LEU A 141 -10.17 16.42 12.08
C LEU A 141 -10.72 15.02 12.36
N GLN A 142 -11.99 14.92 12.76
CA GLN A 142 -12.63 13.63 12.98
C GLN A 142 -12.71 12.82 11.67
N LEU A 143 -13.17 13.43 10.57
CA LEU A 143 -13.23 12.77 9.26
C LEU A 143 -11.83 12.39 8.73
N ALA A 144 -10.86 13.29 8.90
CA ALA A 144 -9.48 13.04 8.53
C ALA A 144 -8.86 11.89 9.33
N GLY A 145 -9.15 11.83 10.64
CA GLY A 145 -8.73 10.73 11.51
C GLY A 145 -9.32 9.38 11.08
N TRP A 146 -10.61 9.33 10.74
CA TRP A 146 -11.24 8.11 10.22
C TRP A 146 -10.61 7.65 8.90
N THR A 147 -10.48 8.57 7.96
CA THR A 147 -9.94 8.27 6.63
C THR A 147 -8.46 7.87 6.71
N GLY A 148 -7.69 8.57 7.55
CA GLY A 148 -6.28 8.28 7.78
C GLY A 148 -6.08 6.95 8.50
N GLY A 149 -6.92 6.63 9.49
CA GLY A 149 -6.92 5.33 10.16
C GLY A 149 -7.21 4.19 9.20
N PHE A 150 -8.20 4.34 8.31
CA PHE A 150 -8.51 3.35 7.28
C PHE A 150 -7.32 3.15 6.31
N CYS A 151 -6.77 4.23 5.77
CA CYS A 151 -5.61 4.15 4.87
C CYS A 151 -4.39 3.53 5.56
N LEU A 152 -4.18 3.83 6.85
CA LEU A 152 -3.10 3.24 7.63
C LEU A 152 -3.29 1.73 7.78
N LEU A 153 -4.50 1.29 8.11
CA LEU A 153 -4.82 -0.13 8.23
C LEU A 153 -4.61 -0.89 6.91
N ASP A 154 -5.02 -0.31 5.77
CA ASP A 154 -4.77 -0.91 4.45
C ASP A 154 -3.28 -1.10 4.18
N VAL A 155 -2.46 -0.08 4.47
CA VAL A 155 -1.01 -0.16 4.28
C VAL A 155 -0.39 -1.20 5.22
N MET A 156 -0.85 -1.28 6.47
CA MET A 156 -0.37 -2.27 7.43
C MET A 156 -0.76 -3.70 7.03
N ALA A 157 -1.99 -3.91 6.56
CA ALA A 157 -2.46 -5.21 6.08
C ALA A 157 -1.65 -5.69 4.88
N GLU A 158 -1.36 -4.79 3.94
CA GLU A 158 -0.55 -5.11 2.77
C GLU A 158 0.91 -5.42 3.16
N HIS A 159 1.50 -4.67 4.08
CA HIS A 159 2.83 -4.97 4.62
C HIS A 159 2.88 -6.31 5.35
N ALA A 160 1.85 -6.65 6.11
CA ALA A 160 1.76 -7.94 6.79
C ALA A 160 1.69 -9.08 5.76
N ARG A 161 0.82 -8.95 4.75
CA ARG A 161 0.67 -9.91 3.65
C ARG A 161 1.98 -10.13 2.91
N MET A 162 2.69 -9.04 2.56
CA MET A 162 4.01 -9.11 1.91
C MET A 162 5.03 -9.86 2.76
N ARG A 163 5.07 -9.60 4.08
CA ARG A 163 5.98 -10.34 5.00
C ARG A 163 5.63 -11.82 5.11
N TYR A 164 4.35 -12.18 5.09
CA TYR A 164 3.93 -13.57 5.08
C TYR A 164 4.34 -14.29 3.80
N LEU A 165 4.17 -13.65 2.63
CA LEU A 165 4.54 -14.24 1.33
C LEU A 165 6.06 -14.44 1.18
N GLN A 166 6.88 -13.54 1.72
CA GLN A 166 8.35 -13.71 1.72
C GLN A 166 8.82 -14.89 2.59
N ARG A 167 8.01 -15.34 3.55
CA ARG A 167 8.33 -16.48 4.43
C ARG A 167 8.11 -17.84 3.74
N THR A 168 7.28 -17.90 2.70
CA THR A 168 6.93 -19.13 1.97
C THR A 168 7.45 -19.07 0.53
N PRO A 169 8.70 -19.47 0.26
CA PRO A 169 9.31 -19.36 -1.07
C PRO A 169 8.78 -20.37 -2.10
N ASN A 170 7.98 -21.37 -1.69
CA ASN A 170 7.37 -22.35 -2.59
C ASN A 170 5.86 -22.44 -2.33
N GLU A 171 5.10 -21.50 -2.88
CA GLU A 171 3.72 -21.71 -3.33
C GLU A 171 3.32 -20.49 -4.16
N THR A 172 3.69 -20.53 -5.44
CA THR A 172 3.07 -19.71 -6.47
C THR A 172 1.57 -19.94 -6.45
N SER A 173 0.82 -18.83 -6.48
CA SER A 173 -0.64 -18.71 -6.70
C SER A 173 -1.50 -18.74 -5.44
N THR A 174 -1.86 -17.52 -5.00
CA THR A 174 -3.26 -17.18 -4.64
C THR A 174 -4.04 -18.25 -3.85
N THR A 175 -3.71 -18.47 -2.57
CA THR A 175 -4.55 -19.29 -1.69
C THR A 175 -4.71 -18.65 -0.32
N PHE A 176 -5.46 -17.55 -0.27
CA PHE A 176 -6.29 -17.26 0.90
C PHE A 176 -7.69 -16.95 0.40
N THR A 177 -8.38 -17.97 -0.12
CA THR A 177 -9.85 -18.16 -0.14
C THR A 177 -10.24 -19.21 -1.21
N PRO A 178 -10.31 -20.50 -0.85
CA PRO A 178 -10.88 -21.53 -1.74
C PRO A 178 -12.36 -21.28 -2.12
N PHE A 179 -13.02 -20.30 -1.49
CA PHE A 179 -14.36 -19.82 -1.87
C PHE A 179 -14.38 -18.60 -2.84
N ALA A 180 -13.24 -17.96 -3.13
CA ALA A 180 -13.20 -16.74 -3.95
C ALA A 180 -13.10 -16.99 -5.47
N HIS A 181 -12.76 -18.18 -5.93
CA HIS A 181 -12.77 -18.45 -7.39
C HIS A 181 -14.21 -18.59 -7.94
N ILE A 182 -15.20 -18.85 -7.08
CA ILE A 182 -16.62 -18.99 -7.46
C ILE A 182 -17.38 -17.66 -7.32
N LEU A 183 -16.89 -16.75 -6.50
CA LEU A 183 -17.44 -15.41 -6.31
C LEU A 183 -16.31 -14.43 -6.64
N GLY A 184 -16.19 -14.04 -7.92
CA GLY A 184 -15.14 -13.15 -8.44
C GLY A 184 -14.88 -11.82 -7.69
N HIS A 185 -14.14 -10.89 -8.30
CA HIS A 185 -13.63 -9.66 -7.68
C HIS A 185 -14.68 -8.71 -7.03
N TRP A 186 -15.99 -8.99 -7.18
CA TRP A 186 -17.10 -8.31 -6.50
C TRP A 186 -17.21 -8.62 -4.98
N SER A 187 -16.68 -9.73 -4.48
CA SER A 187 -16.84 -10.10 -3.06
C SER A 187 -15.88 -9.33 -2.14
N ASP A 188 -14.70 -8.97 -2.64
CA ASP A 188 -13.74 -8.13 -1.93
C ASP A 188 -14.30 -6.73 -1.64
N GLY A 189 -15.08 -6.17 -2.57
CA GLY A 189 -15.79 -4.89 -2.35
C GLY A 189 -16.90 -4.99 -1.30
N SER A 190 -17.60 -6.13 -1.23
CA SER A 190 -18.60 -6.37 -0.20
C SER A 190 -17.98 -6.56 1.19
N MET A 191 -16.82 -7.24 1.28
CA MET A 191 -16.12 -7.45 2.53
C MET A 191 -15.46 -6.17 3.06
N ALA A 192 -14.95 -5.30 2.18
CA ALA A 192 -14.52 -3.94 2.52
C ALA A 192 -15.68 -3.03 2.99
N GLY A 193 -16.87 -3.20 2.41
CA GLY A 193 -18.09 -2.52 2.85
C GLY A 193 -18.58 -3.02 4.22
N PHE A 194 -18.52 -4.32 4.48
CA PHE A 194 -18.86 -4.92 5.77
C PHE A 194 -17.84 -4.58 6.87
N SER A 195 -16.54 -4.55 6.56
CA SER A 195 -15.50 -4.14 7.52
C SER A 195 -15.58 -2.64 7.82
N GLY A 196 -15.83 -1.80 6.81
CA GLY A 196 -16.11 -0.38 7.00
C GLY A 196 -17.36 -0.12 7.83
N ALA A 197 -18.43 -0.91 7.64
CA ALA A 197 -19.63 -0.85 8.46
C ALA A 197 -19.37 -1.33 9.90
N LEU A 198 -18.58 -2.38 10.12
CA LEU A 198 -18.20 -2.84 11.46
C LEU A 198 -17.32 -1.82 12.19
N VAL A 199 -16.37 -1.19 11.49
CA VAL A 199 -15.55 -0.10 12.04
C VAL A 199 -16.43 1.11 12.35
N ALA A 200 -17.41 1.44 11.50
CA ALA A 200 -18.38 2.50 11.77
C ALA A 200 -19.32 2.18 12.95
N LEU A 201 -19.65 0.90 13.18
CA LEU A 201 -20.43 0.46 14.34
C LEU A 201 -19.61 0.51 15.64
N VAL A 202 -18.35 0.06 15.61
CA VAL A 202 -17.42 0.15 16.75
C VAL A 202 -17.04 1.60 17.05
N ALA A 203 -16.89 2.42 16.02
CA ALA A 203 -16.75 3.87 16.12
C ALA A 203 -17.95 4.54 16.80
N CYS A 204 -19.15 4.05 16.50
CA CYS A 204 -20.41 4.56 17.05
C CYS A 204 -20.60 4.18 18.53
N GLU A 205 -20.03 3.06 18.97
CA GLU A 205 -19.97 2.65 20.39
C GLU A 205 -18.87 3.41 21.17
N LEU A 206 -17.71 3.67 20.55
CA LEU A 206 -16.58 4.35 21.19
C LEU A 206 -16.74 5.86 21.31
N ILE A 207 -17.55 6.47 20.45
CA ILE A 207 -17.79 7.90 20.43
C ILE A 207 -19.26 8.11 20.73
N SER A 208 -19.58 8.28 22.02
CA SER A 208 -20.83 8.84 22.54
C SER A 208 -21.10 10.25 22.02
N ILE A 209 -21.23 10.42 20.71
CA ILE A 209 -21.75 11.62 20.10
C ILE A 209 -23.26 11.42 20.03
N ASP A 210 -23.94 12.04 20.98
CA ASP A 210 -25.40 12.22 21.07
C ASP A 210 -26.05 12.80 19.78
N LEU A 211 -25.27 13.08 18.73
CA LEU A 211 -25.75 13.64 17.45
C LEU A 211 -26.41 12.61 16.54
N VAL A 212 -26.36 11.32 16.89
CA VAL A 212 -27.04 10.25 16.15
C VAL A 212 -27.77 9.31 17.12
N ARG A 213 -28.80 9.82 17.81
CA ARG A 213 -29.97 8.98 18.12
C ARG A 213 -30.68 8.64 16.81
N LEU A 214 -30.04 7.86 15.92
CA LEU A 214 -30.73 7.31 14.78
C LEU A 214 -31.66 6.21 15.31
N PRO A 215 -32.98 6.30 15.07
CA PRO A 215 -33.90 5.26 15.49
C PRO A 215 -33.47 3.91 14.89
N ARG A 216 -33.45 2.87 15.73
CA ARG A 216 -33.09 1.47 15.42
C ARG A 216 -33.49 0.95 14.02
N PRO A 217 -34.64 1.32 13.38
CA PRO A 217 -34.95 0.89 12.01
C PRO A 217 -34.02 1.42 10.90
N MET A 218 -33.20 2.44 11.14
CA MET A 218 -32.33 3.01 10.10
C MET A 218 -31.06 2.20 9.83
N TRP A 219 -30.69 1.29 10.73
CA TRP A 219 -29.48 0.48 10.63
C TRP A 219 -29.53 -0.46 9.42
N GLY A 220 -30.71 -1.06 9.17
CA GLY A 220 -30.93 -1.89 7.99
C GLY A 220 -30.82 -1.13 6.67
N ARG A 221 -31.20 0.16 6.65
CA ARG A 221 -31.10 1.00 5.45
C ARG A 221 -29.66 1.40 5.14
N ILE A 222 -28.86 1.66 6.17
CA ILE A 222 -27.43 1.99 6.02
C ILE A 222 -26.66 0.73 5.56
N ALA A 223 -26.95 -0.44 6.13
CA ALA A 223 -26.38 -1.70 5.66
C ALA A 223 -26.78 -2.01 4.21
N LEU A 224 -28.04 -1.76 3.84
CA LEU A 224 -28.51 -1.95 2.47
C LEU A 224 -27.90 -0.94 1.48
N LEU A 225 -27.72 0.31 1.88
CA LEU A 225 -27.04 1.32 1.07
C LEU A 225 -25.55 1.02 0.90
N GLY A 226 -24.88 0.54 1.95
CA GLY A 226 -23.48 0.13 1.89
C GLY A 226 -23.27 -1.06 0.95
N THR A 227 -24.12 -2.08 1.05
CA THR A 227 -24.06 -3.27 0.18
C THR A 227 -24.39 -2.95 -1.27
N THR A 228 -25.42 -2.14 -1.53
CA THR A 228 -25.78 -1.73 -2.90
C THR A 228 -24.72 -0.84 -3.55
N THR A 229 -24.15 0.11 -2.80
CA THR A 229 -23.08 0.99 -3.32
C THR A 229 -21.79 0.20 -3.57
N GLY A 230 -21.40 -0.71 -2.66
CA GLY A 230 -20.23 -1.57 -2.82
C GLY A 230 -20.37 -2.53 -4.02
N GLY A 231 -21.54 -3.13 -4.20
CA GLY A 231 -21.84 -3.98 -5.36
C GLY A 231 -21.77 -3.22 -6.68
N LEU A 232 -22.28 -1.98 -6.71
CA LEU A 232 -22.28 -1.15 -7.92
C LEU A 232 -20.86 -0.71 -8.32
N VAL A 233 -20.02 -0.33 -7.35
CA VAL A 233 -18.62 0.04 -7.60
C VAL A 233 -17.80 -1.16 -8.09
N GLY A 234 -18.03 -2.36 -7.53
CA GLY A 234 -17.39 -3.59 -7.98
C GLY A 234 -17.72 -3.94 -9.43
N ALA A 235 -19.00 -3.86 -9.81
CA ALA A 235 -19.46 -4.12 -11.16
C ALA A 235 -18.85 -3.16 -12.20
N LEU A 236 -18.71 -1.87 -11.86
CA LEU A 236 -18.07 -0.87 -12.72
C LEU A 236 -16.58 -1.17 -12.98
N ARG A 237 -15.89 -1.71 -11.98
CA ARG A 237 -14.46 -2.06 -12.09
C ARG A 237 -14.25 -3.27 -13.01
N ASP A 238 -15.13 -4.27 -12.89
CA ASP A 238 -15.12 -5.48 -13.73
C ASP A 238 -15.45 -5.15 -15.20
N LEU A 239 -16.46 -4.28 -15.41
CA LEU A 239 -16.84 -3.81 -16.75
C LEU A 239 -15.70 -3.02 -17.42
N ARG A 240 -14.99 -2.18 -16.65
CA ARG A 240 -13.79 -1.47 -17.13
C ARG A 240 -12.70 -2.46 -17.55
N GLN A 241 -12.44 -3.50 -16.78
CA GLN A 241 -11.42 -4.50 -17.10
C GLN A 241 -11.78 -5.24 -18.40
N HIS A 242 -13.05 -5.66 -18.55
CA HIS A 242 -13.52 -6.34 -19.75
C HIS A 242 -13.40 -5.46 -21.01
N VAL A 243 -13.67 -4.16 -20.90
CA VAL A 243 -13.53 -3.22 -22.02
C VAL A 243 -12.06 -2.98 -22.38
N LEU A 244 -11.18 -2.86 -21.39
CA LEU A 244 -9.74 -2.68 -21.61
C LEU A 244 -9.12 -3.91 -22.27
N GLU A 245 -9.53 -5.10 -21.86
CA GLU A 245 -9.06 -6.38 -22.41
C GLU A 245 -9.47 -6.58 -23.88
N ARG A 246 -10.66 -6.08 -24.27
CA ARG A 246 -11.06 -6.04 -25.69
C ARG A 246 -10.28 -5.03 -26.53
N THR A 247 -9.71 -4.00 -25.91
CA THR A 247 -9.07 -2.89 -26.63
C THR A 247 -7.56 -3.12 -26.80
N ASP A 248 -6.88 -3.74 -25.83
CA ASP A 248 -5.43 -4.02 -25.84
C ASP A 248 -5.12 -5.48 -25.44
N PRO A 249 -5.12 -6.44 -26.38
CA PRO A 249 -4.83 -7.86 -26.08
C PRO A 249 -3.36 -8.17 -25.76
N GLN A 250 -2.47 -7.17 -25.78
CA GLN A 250 -1.01 -7.34 -25.63
C GLN A 250 -0.46 -6.78 -24.29
N ARG A 251 -1.30 -6.27 -23.38
CA ARG A 251 -0.83 -5.78 -22.07
C ARG A 251 -0.60 -6.95 -21.10
N PRO A 252 0.61 -7.13 -20.53
CA PRO A 252 0.83 -8.14 -19.50
C PRO A 252 0.03 -7.82 -18.24
N HIS A 253 -0.52 -8.86 -17.61
CA HIS A 253 -1.30 -8.78 -16.38
C HIS A 253 -0.44 -8.21 -15.25
N ILE A 254 -0.72 -6.96 -14.85
CA ILE A 254 -0.15 -6.38 -13.62
C ILE A 254 -1.10 -6.77 -12.49
N ILE A 255 -0.65 -7.74 -11.70
CA ILE A 255 -1.23 -8.21 -10.44
C ILE A 255 -0.88 -7.22 -9.34
#